data_AF-A0A6I4YN95-F1
#
_entry.id   AF-A0A6I4YN95-F1
#
_cell.length_a   1.000
_cell.length_b   1.000
_cell.length_c   1.000
_cell.angle_alpha   90.00
_cell.angle_beta   90.00
_cell.angle_gamma   90.00
#
_symmetry.space_group_name_H-M   'P 1'
#
loop_
_entity.id
_entity.type
_entity.pdbx_description
1 polymer ?
#
loop_
_entity_poly.entity_id
_entity_poly.type
_entity_poly.pdbx_seq_one_letter_code
_entity_poly.pdbx_strand_id
1 'polypeptide(L)'
;MLSLRHQHQPQPCGCIYHAAYALLGDPTLLDHIEDDRTAAWIARLARRGFVPYHLWYTRLSSRTEPVITDRDWEAIRSQAQVQQVDTLPLMVTIASNRVQGYHLTAVLIPSRRMGDVVQISDSALPGLLHLSWQDFLRSRWAAAYEVEMLVSLDADTHPCEPAHSTSREQVSV
;
A
#
# COMPACT_ATOMS: atom_id res chain seq x y z
N MET A 1 -4.70 -17.11 -5.98
CA MET A 1 -4.61 -16.28 -4.77
C MET A 1 -3.24 -15.64 -4.74
N LEU A 2 -3.17 -14.30 -4.71
CA LEU A 2 -1.90 -13.58 -4.61
C LEU A 2 -1.26 -13.86 -3.24
N SER A 3 0.06 -13.95 -3.16
CA SER A 3 0.78 -14.03 -1.89
C SER A 3 1.99 -13.11 -1.91
N LEU A 4 2.24 -12.44 -0.78
CA LEU A 4 3.37 -11.53 -0.65
C LEU A 4 4.70 -12.28 -0.79
N ARG A 5 5.68 -11.62 -1.40
CA ARG A 5 7.08 -12.00 -1.24
C ARG A 5 7.62 -11.47 0.09
N HIS A 6 8.68 -12.08 0.58
CA HIS A 6 9.30 -11.67 1.82
C HIS A 6 10.81 -11.87 1.79
N GLN A 7 11.52 -10.88 2.31
CA GLN A 7 12.95 -10.96 2.57
C GLN A 7 13.24 -10.18 3.84
N HIS A 8 13.80 -10.87 4.83
CA HIS A 8 14.23 -10.26 6.07
C HIS A 8 15.36 -9.27 5.81
N GLN A 9 15.22 -8.09 6.40
CA GLN A 9 16.15 -6.98 6.34
C GLN A 9 16.89 -6.90 7.69
N PRO A 10 18.18 -7.26 7.73
CA PRO A 10 18.95 -7.22 8.97
C PRO A 10 19.28 -5.77 9.40
N GLN A 11 19.42 -4.86 8.45
CA GLN A 11 19.74 -3.45 8.69
C GLN A 11 18.46 -2.61 8.85
N PRO A 12 18.48 -1.41 9.45
CA PRO A 12 17.29 -0.59 9.63
C PRO A 12 17.02 0.43 8.50
N CYS A 13 17.46 0.18 7.27
CA CYS A 13 17.28 1.05 6.10
C CYS A 13 16.64 0.32 4.90
N GLY A 14 15.94 1.05 4.03
CA GLY A 14 15.39 0.50 2.79
C GLY A 14 14.07 -0.26 2.93
N CYS A 15 13.32 -0.09 4.03
CA CYS A 15 12.02 -0.74 4.25
C CYS A 15 11.01 -0.51 3.12
N ILE A 16 11.06 0.67 2.48
CA ILE A 16 10.23 1.01 1.31
C ILE A 16 10.48 0.07 0.12
N TYR A 17 11.73 -0.28 -0.16
CA TYR A 17 12.08 -1.21 -1.23
C TYR A 17 11.67 -2.64 -0.89
N HIS A 18 11.79 -3.04 0.37
CA HIS A 18 11.32 -4.35 0.81
C HIS A 18 9.79 -4.48 0.74
N ALA A 19 9.04 -3.44 1.13
CA ALA A 19 7.59 -3.42 1.00
C ALA A 19 7.17 -3.52 -0.48
N ALA A 20 7.83 -2.77 -1.36
CA ALA A 20 7.53 -2.85 -2.79
C ALA A 20 7.93 -4.17 -3.44
N TYR A 21 9.08 -4.73 -3.07
CA TYR A 21 9.47 -6.08 -3.46
C TYR A 21 8.42 -7.11 -3.02
N ALA A 22 7.89 -6.98 -1.81
CA ALA A 22 6.86 -7.88 -1.31
C ALA A 22 5.58 -7.86 -2.17
N LEU A 23 5.20 -6.69 -2.69
CA LEU A 23 4.02 -6.52 -3.55
C LEU A 23 4.27 -6.92 -5.01
N LEU A 24 5.37 -6.46 -5.59
CA LEU A 24 5.66 -6.59 -7.02
C LEU A 24 6.43 -7.87 -7.38
N GLY A 25 7.15 -8.44 -6.40
CA GLY A 25 8.03 -9.58 -6.60
C GLY A 25 9.26 -9.32 -7.45
N ASP A 26 9.61 -8.05 -7.68
CA ASP A 26 10.81 -7.64 -8.43
C ASP A 26 12.03 -7.53 -7.48
N PRO A 27 12.98 -8.50 -7.51
CA PRO A 27 14.13 -8.50 -6.60
C PRO A 27 15.11 -7.35 -6.89
N THR A 28 15.09 -6.75 -8.08
CA THR A 28 16.00 -5.65 -8.44
C THR A 28 15.73 -4.37 -7.64
N LEU A 29 14.58 -4.29 -6.97
CA LEU A 29 14.29 -3.21 -6.02
C LEU A 29 15.23 -3.25 -4.81
N LEU A 30 15.72 -4.43 -4.44
CA LEU A 30 16.57 -4.62 -3.27
C LEU A 30 18.03 -4.16 -3.50
N ASP A 31 18.43 -3.97 -4.76
CA ASP A 31 19.74 -3.42 -5.14
C ASP A 31 19.89 -1.92 -4.78
N HIS A 32 18.84 -1.32 -4.23
CA HIS A 32 18.75 0.12 -3.98
C HIS A 32 18.41 0.47 -2.53
N ILE A 33 18.43 -0.51 -1.61
CA ILE A 33 18.02 -0.32 -0.20
C ILE A 33 18.82 0.78 0.54
N GLU A 34 20.05 1.05 0.10
CA GLU A 34 20.91 2.09 0.69
C GLU A 34 20.59 3.51 0.17
N ASP A 35 19.82 3.65 -0.90
CA ASP A 35 19.43 4.95 -1.47
C ASP A 35 17.98 5.31 -1.08
N ASP A 36 17.84 5.92 0.09
CA ASP A 36 16.57 6.26 0.73
C ASP A 36 15.92 7.56 0.22
N ARG A 37 16.52 8.23 -0.77
CA ARG A 37 16.00 9.47 -1.33
C ARG A 37 14.65 9.21 -2.02
N THR A 38 13.60 9.86 -1.53
CA THR A 38 12.24 9.75 -2.06
C THR A 38 12.15 9.95 -3.58
N ALA A 39 12.88 10.92 -4.14
CA ALA A 39 12.89 11.17 -5.57
C ALA A 39 13.47 9.98 -6.38
N ALA A 40 14.53 9.34 -5.86
CA ALA A 40 15.15 8.20 -6.52
C ALA A 40 14.24 6.96 -6.45
N TRP A 41 13.58 6.75 -5.31
CA TRP A 41 12.52 5.76 -5.13
C TRP A 41 11.38 5.92 -6.15
N ILE A 42 10.75 7.10 -6.21
CA ILE A 42 9.64 7.38 -7.13
C ILE A 42 10.06 7.16 -8.59
N ALA A 43 11.23 7.66 -8.98
CA ALA A 43 11.75 7.48 -10.33
C ALA A 43 11.97 6.00 -10.69
N ARG A 44 12.41 5.18 -9.72
CA ARG A 44 12.61 3.74 -9.91
C ARG A 44 11.29 2.97 -10.07
N LEU A 45 10.26 3.34 -9.31
CA LEU A 45 8.91 2.78 -9.50
C LEU A 45 8.33 3.16 -10.85
N ALA A 46 8.44 4.44 -11.23
CA ALA A 46 7.90 4.93 -12.49
C ALA A 46 8.54 4.21 -13.70
N ARG A 47 9.86 3.96 -13.67
CA ARG A 47 10.56 3.17 -14.70
C ARG A 47 10.07 1.72 -14.78
N ARG A 48 9.46 1.20 -13.72
CA ARG A 48 8.85 -0.14 -13.67
C ARG A 48 7.35 -0.11 -14.00
N GLY A 49 6.82 1.05 -14.39
CA GLY A 49 5.42 1.20 -14.74
C GLY A 49 4.50 1.31 -13.53
N PHE A 50 5.00 1.72 -12.36
CA PHE A 50 4.19 1.88 -11.15
C PHE A 50 4.31 3.27 -10.54
N VAL A 51 3.29 3.68 -9.82
CA VAL A 51 3.29 4.90 -9.00
C VAL A 51 2.60 4.62 -7.65
N PRO A 52 3.10 5.18 -6.53
CA PRO A 52 2.35 5.13 -5.29
C PRO A 52 1.10 6.03 -5.37
N TYR A 53 -0.04 5.47 -5.00
CA TYR A 53 -1.31 6.17 -4.85
C TYR A 53 -1.74 6.12 -3.38
N HIS A 54 -1.90 7.28 -2.75
CA HIS A 54 -2.35 7.36 -1.36
C HIS A 54 -3.85 7.10 -1.28
N LEU A 55 -4.24 5.98 -0.66
CA LEU A 55 -5.63 5.71 -0.29
C LEU A 55 -6.03 6.48 0.97
N TRP A 56 -5.09 6.57 1.90
CA TRP A 56 -5.26 7.29 3.15
C TRP A 56 -3.95 7.95 3.56
N TYR A 57 -4.04 9.20 4.00
CA TYR A 57 -2.90 9.96 4.49
C TYR A 57 -3.34 10.87 5.63
N THR A 58 -2.64 10.82 6.76
CA THR A 58 -2.77 11.85 7.79
C THR A 58 -1.68 12.90 7.64
N ARG A 59 -2.03 14.17 7.79
CA ARG A 59 -1.05 15.25 7.75
C ARG A 59 -0.13 15.10 8.97
N LEU A 60 1.13 14.74 8.74
CA LEU A 60 2.17 14.42 9.72
C LEU A 60 2.50 15.54 10.75
N SER A 61 1.73 16.63 10.80
CA SER A 61 1.96 17.77 11.68
C SER A 61 1.79 17.46 13.17
N SER A 62 1.15 16.34 13.53
CA SER A 62 1.17 15.83 14.91
C SER A 62 1.53 14.35 14.90
N ARG A 63 2.81 14.05 15.14
CA ARG A 63 3.40 12.69 15.26
C ARG A 63 2.84 11.83 16.39
N THR A 64 1.74 12.23 17.01
CA THR A 64 1.37 11.71 18.34
C THR A 64 0.56 10.44 18.27
N GLU A 65 -0.32 10.24 17.27
CA GLU A 65 -1.17 9.04 17.24
C GLU A 65 -1.44 8.54 15.82
N PRO A 66 -1.45 7.22 15.59
CA PRO A 66 -1.95 6.61 14.36
C PRO A 66 -3.45 6.90 14.22
N VAL A 67 -3.89 7.21 13.00
CA VAL A 67 -5.21 7.85 12.77
C VAL A 67 -6.19 6.96 12.02
N ILE A 68 -5.71 5.91 11.34
CA ILE A 68 -6.62 5.01 10.64
C ILE A 68 -7.41 4.17 11.66
N THR A 69 -8.73 4.17 11.52
CA THR A 69 -9.63 3.45 12.43
C THR A 69 -10.06 2.12 11.84
N ASP A 70 -10.61 1.23 12.67
CA ASP A 70 -11.24 -0.02 12.20
C ASP A 70 -12.28 0.23 11.11
N ARG A 71 -13.03 1.33 11.21
CA ARG A 71 -14.03 1.72 10.21
C ARG A 71 -13.39 2.05 8.86
N ASP A 72 -12.24 2.72 8.87
CA ASP A 72 -11.51 3.07 7.65
C ASP A 72 -10.92 1.82 7.00
N TRP A 73 -10.37 0.89 7.79
CA TRP A 73 -9.93 -0.40 7.30
C TRP A 73 -11.06 -1.23 6.69
N GLU A 74 -12.24 -1.21 7.29
CA GLU A 74 -13.44 -1.84 6.71
C GLU A 74 -13.86 -1.18 5.39
N ALA A 75 -13.73 0.15 5.28
CA ALA A 75 -13.99 0.86 4.03
C ALA A 75 -12.99 0.46 2.94
N ILE A 76 -11.69 0.40 3.26
CA ILE A 76 -10.63 -0.09 2.35
C ILE A 76 -10.94 -1.53 1.93
N ARG A 77 -11.22 -2.42 2.88
CA ARG A 77 -11.57 -3.82 2.61
C ARG A 77 -12.81 -3.95 1.72
N SER A 78 -13.78 -3.05 1.87
CA SER A 78 -14.99 -3.01 1.03
C SER A 78 -14.70 -2.54 -0.40
N GLN A 79 -13.68 -1.70 -0.62
CA GLN A 79 -13.25 -1.33 -1.98
C GLN A 79 -12.78 -2.54 -2.78
N ALA A 80 -12.17 -3.55 -2.14
CA ALA A 80 -11.80 -4.81 -2.80
C ALA A 80 -13.02 -5.47 -3.46
N GLN A 81 -14.15 -5.47 -2.76
CA GLN A 81 -15.41 -6.02 -3.27
C GLN A 81 -15.97 -5.21 -4.43
N VAL A 82 -15.88 -3.88 -4.37
CA VAL A 82 -16.34 -2.99 -5.45
C VAL A 82 -15.49 -3.17 -6.70
N GLN A 83 -14.17 -3.28 -6.55
CA GLN A 83 -13.22 -3.51 -7.64
C GLN A 83 -13.20 -4.96 -8.12
N GLN A 84 -13.98 -5.85 -7.50
CA GLN A 84 -14.03 -7.28 -7.80
C GLN A 84 -12.67 -7.97 -7.72
N VAL A 85 -11.81 -7.51 -6.81
CA VAL A 85 -10.50 -8.11 -6.55
C VAL A 85 -10.55 -8.95 -5.28
N ASP A 86 -9.86 -10.08 -5.31
CA ASP A 86 -9.79 -11.03 -4.19
C ASP A 86 -9.04 -10.45 -2.99
N THR A 87 -8.00 -9.67 -3.25
CA THR A 87 -7.10 -9.11 -2.25
C THR A 87 -6.62 -7.73 -2.68
N LEU A 88 -6.48 -6.80 -1.75
CA LEU A 88 -5.86 -5.50 -1.97
C LEU A 88 -4.39 -5.51 -1.51
N PRO A 89 -3.43 -5.36 -2.44
CA PRO A 89 -2.03 -5.16 -2.13
C PRO A 89 -1.77 -3.72 -1.69
N LEU A 90 -1.35 -3.52 -0.44
CA LEU A 90 -1.15 -2.21 0.16
C LEU A 90 0.26 -2.07 0.73
N MET A 91 0.81 -0.88 0.67
CA MET A 91 1.92 -0.45 1.51
C MET A 91 1.35 0.32 2.70
N VAL A 92 1.91 0.07 3.88
CA VAL A 92 1.44 0.64 5.13
C VAL A 92 2.61 1.23 5.90
N THR A 93 2.51 2.52 6.20
CA THR A 93 3.50 3.27 6.97
C THR A 93 3.11 3.24 8.45
N ILE A 94 3.98 2.67 9.29
CA ILE A 94 3.80 2.53 10.73
C ILE A 94 4.96 3.17 11.50
N ALA A 95 4.83 3.35 12.81
CA ALA A 95 5.96 3.73 13.65
C ALA A 95 7.04 2.64 13.61
N SER A 96 8.31 3.00 13.50
CA SER A 96 9.42 2.04 13.54
C SER A 96 9.73 1.62 14.98
N ASN A 97 10.04 0.33 15.18
CA ASN A 97 10.57 -0.17 16.48
C ASN A 97 12.10 -0.21 16.53
N ARG A 98 12.78 -0.01 15.39
CA ARG A 98 14.25 -0.17 15.28
C ARG A 98 14.97 1.17 15.24
N VAL A 99 14.32 2.23 14.76
CA VAL A 99 14.88 3.58 14.61
C VAL A 99 13.82 4.62 14.96
N GLN A 100 14.23 5.83 15.32
CA GLN A 100 13.28 6.94 15.41
C GLN A 100 12.77 7.29 14.02
N GLY A 101 11.47 7.07 13.77
CA GLY A 101 10.86 7.38 12.48
C GLY A 101 9.79 6.37 12.09
N TYR A 102 9.60 6.23 10.78
CA TYR A 102 8.58 5.37 10.19
C TYR A 102 9.19 4.12 9.56
N HIS A 103 8.35 3.11 9.42
CA HIS A 103 8.68 1.84 8.80
C HIS A 103 7.57 1.48 7.82
N LEU A 104 7.95 1.07 6.61
CA LEU A 104 7.00 0.68 5.57
C LEU A 104 6.93 -0.84 5.49
N THR A 105 5.71 -1.35 5.41
CA THR A 105 5.40 -2.77 5.33
C THR A 105 4.43 -3.03 4.19
N ALA A 106 4.44 -4.24 3.63
CA ALA A 106 3.43 -4.66 2.67
C ALA A 106 2.35 -5.49 3.36
N VAL A 107 1.09 -5.24 3.00
CA VAL A 107 -0.08 -5.92 3.55
C VAL A 107 -1.00 -6.37 2.41
N LEU A 108 -1.49 -7.61 2.47
CA LEU A 108 -2.59 -8.08 1.63
C LEU A 108 -3.86 -8.15 2.45
N ILE A 109 -4.79 -7.24 2.15
CA ILE A 109 -6.12 -7.21 2.76
C ILE A 109 -7.06 -8.10 1.94
N PRO A 110 -7.64 -9.18 2.50
CA PRO A 110 -8.56 -10.02 1.76
C PRO A 110 -9.91 -9.32 1.60
N SER A 111 -10.54 -9.47 0.44
CA SER A 111 -11.96 -9.14 0.30
C SER A 111 -12.78 -10.03 1.25
N ARG A 112 -14.00 -9.59 1.60
CA ARG A 112 -14.89 -10.39 2.47
C ARG A 112 -15.22 -11.78 1.89
N ARG A 113 -15.11 -11.96 0.57
CA ARG A 113 -15.34 -13.25 -0.11
C ARG A 113 -14.19 -14.23 0.06
N MET A 114 -12.97 -13.72 0.23
CA MET A 114 -11.74 -14.52 0.34
C MET A 114 -11.40 -14.96 1.76
N GLY A 115 -12.22 -14.55 2.73
CA GLY A 115 -12.02 -14.84 4.15
C GLY A 115 -11.35 -13.70 4.90
N ASP A 116 -10.87 -14.01 6.10
CA ASP A 116 -10.43 -13.01 7.09
C ASP A 116 -8.93 -13.08 7.37
N VAL A 117 -8.11 -13.65 6.48
CA VAL A 117 -6.66 -13.75 6.72
C VAL A 117 -5.90 -12.63 5.99
N VAL A 118 -5.29 -11.74 6.76
CA VAL A 118 -4.38 -10.70 6.28
C VAL A 118 -2.96 -11.26 6.22
N GLN A 119 -2.28 -11.08 5.09
CA GLN A 119 -0.84 -11.37 5.00
C GLN A 119 -0.03 -10.09 5.20
N ILE A 120 1.07 -10.17 5.94
CA ILE A 120 1.95 -9.04 6.20
C ILE A 120 3.39 -9.45 5.89
N SER A 121 4.06 -8.64 5.09
CA SER A 121 5.49 -8.70 4.86
C SER A 121 6.12 -7.48 5.51
N ASP A 122 6.59 -7.68 6.74
CA ASP A 122 7.36 -6.72 7.50
C ASP A 122 8.83 -7.15 7.47
N SER A 123 9.67 -6.41 6.75
CA SER A 123 11.07 -6.78 6.56
C SER A 123 11.88 -6.81 7.87
N ALA A 124 11.36 -6.26 8.97
CA ALA A 124 11.96 -6.37 10.29
C ALA A 124 11.71 -7.73 10.97
N LEU A 125 10.90 -8.60 10.36
CA LEU A 125 10.59 -9.94 10.86
C LEU A 125 11.26 -11.01 9.97
N PRO A 126 11.53 -12.21 10.52
CA PRO A 126 12.19 -13.28 9.77
C PRO A 126 11.30 -13.96 8.71
N GLY A 127 9.99 -13.70 8.72
CA GLY A 127 9.03 -14.34 7.83
C GLY A 127 7.73 -13.56 7.67
N LEU A 128 6.88 -14.05 6.76
CA LEU A 128 5.52 -13.56 6.59
C LEU A 128 4.71 -13.79 7.87
N LEU A 129 3.85 -12.82 8.18
CA LEU A 129 2.82 -12.99 9.19
C LEU A 129 1.46 -13.19 8.54
N HIS A 130 0.64 -14.00 9.20
CA HIS A 130 -0.75 -14.24 8.85
C HIS A 130 -1.59 -13.95 10.08
N LEU A 131 -2.43 -12.92 9.98
CA LEU A 131 -3.32 -12.53 11.07
C LEU A 131 -4.77 -12.74 10.64
N SER A 132 -5.63 -13.10 11.59
CA SER A 132 -7.06 -12.93 11.38
C SER A 132 -7.39 -11.43 11.22
N TRP A 133 -8.53 -11.12 10.63
CA TRP A 133 -8.96 -9.73 10.43
C TRP A 133 -9.03 -8.98 11.76
N GLN A 134 -9.59 -9.61 12.80
CA GLN A 134 -9.66 -9.02 14.13
C GLN A 134 -8.28 -8.82 14.76
N ASP A 135 -7.36 -9.77 14.59
CA ASP A 135 -6.00 -9.63 15.12
C ASP A 135 -5.21 -8.56 14.37
N PHE A 136 -5.44 -8.42 13.05
CA PHE A 136 -4.88 -7.33 12.27
C PHE A 136 -5.37 -5.97 12.78
N LEU A 137 -6.67 -5.77 12.99
CA LEU A 137 -7.23 -4.51 13.50
C LEU A 137 -6.66 -4.11 14.87
N ARG A 138 -6.32 -5.10 15.72
CA ARG A 138 -5.68 -4.86 17.03
C ARG A 138 -4.15 -4.72 16.96
N SER A 139 -3.57 -4.91 15.78
CA SER A 139 -2.13 -4.95 15.60
C SER A 139 -1.55 -3.56 15.34
N ARG A 140 -0.23 -3.45 15.47
CA ARG A 140 0.52 -2.25 15.07
C ARG A 140 0.42 -1.92 13.58
N TRP A 141 0.10 -2.90 12.73
CA TRP A 141 -0.01 -2.68 11.28
C TRP A 141 -1.35 -2.03 10.92
N ALA A 142 -2.39 -2.26 11.71
CA ALA A 142 -3.62 -1.48 11.59
C ALA A 142 -3.46 -0.07 12.17
N ALA A 143 -2.48 0.17 13.05
CA ALA A 143 -2.15 1.49 13.58
C ALA A 143 -1.26 2.30 12.61
N ALA A 144 -1.72 2.48 11.36
CA ALA A 144 -0.98 3.13 10.29
C ALA A 144 -1.11 4.66 10.27
N TYR A 145 -0.07 5.32 9.78
CA TYR A 145 -0.06 6.75 9.45
C TYR A 145 -0.48 7.00 7.99
N GLU A 146 -0.09 6.09 7.10
CA GLU A 146 -0.34 6.18 5.66
C GLU A 146 -0.66 4.79 5.11
N VAL A 147 -1.57 4.76 4.13
CA VAL A 147 -1.91 3.56 3.37
C VAL A 147 -1.85 3.91 1.89
N GLU A 148 -1.02 3.18 1.17
CA GLU A 148 -0.74 3.40 -0.24
C GLU A 148 -1.01 2.13 -1.04
N MET A 149 -1.33 2.31 -2.32
CA MET A 149 -1.36 1.24 -3.31
C MET A 149 -0.32 1.52 -4.39
N LEU A 150 0.32 0.49 -4.91
CA LEU A 150 1.12 0.63 -6.13
C LEU A 150 0.21 0.42 -7.33
N VAL A 151 -0.02 1.50 -8.08
CA VAL A 151 -0.92 1.51 -9.24
C VAL A 151 -0.10 1.45 -10.52
N SER A 152 -0.60 0.70 -11.50
CA SER A 152 0.01 0.61 -12.82
C SER A 152 -0.10 1.95 -13.54
N LEU A 153 0.97 2.35 -14.23
CA LEU A 153 0.98 3.49 -15.14
C LEU A 153 0.45 3.13 -16.54
N ASP A 154 0.12 1.86 -16.77
CA ASP A 154 -0.49 1.41 -18.02
C ASP A 154 -1.91 1.94 -18.15
N ALA A 155 -2.14 2.86 -19.10
CA ALA A 155 -3.44 3.46 -19.35
C ALA A 155 -4.51 2.42 -19.74
N ASP A 156 -4.10 1.30 -20.35
CA ASP A 156 -5.02 0.23 -20.74
C ASP A 156 -5.59 -0.54 -19.54
N THR A 157 -4.94 -0.42 -18.36
CA THR A 157 -5.45 -0.98 -17.10
C THR A 157 -6.51 -0.11 -16.42
N HIS A 158 -6.74 1.09 -16.93
CA HIS A 158 -7.72 2.06 -16.40
C HIS A 158 -8.52 2.70 -17.54
N PRO A 159 -9.49 1.99 -18.14
CA PRO A 159 -10.34 2.59 -19.17
C PRO A 159 -11.13 3.74 -18.54
N CYS A 160 -10.75 4.98 -18.84
CA CYS A 160 -11.61 6.13 -18.57
C CYS A 160 -12.93 5.90 -19.31
N GLU A 161 -14.06 5.98 -18.60
CA GLU A 161 -15.34 6.16 -19.28
C GLU A 161 -15.21 7.40 -20.19
N PRO A 162 -15.59 7.30 -21.48
CA PRO A 162 -15.53 8.44 -22.37
C PRO A 162 -16.37 9.55 -21.77
N ALA A 163 -15.75 10.71 -21.55
CA ALA A 163 -16.42 11.89 -21.00
C ALA A 163 -17.75 12.10 -21.73
N HIS A 164 -18.86 12.07 -20.99
CA HIS A 164 -20.16 12.41 -21.54
C HIS A 164 -20.04 13.79 -22.18
N SER A 165 -20.15 13.83 -23.51
CA SER A 165 -20.17 15.06 -24.28
C SER A 165 -21.34 15.89 -23.77
N THR A 166 -21.06 16.91 -22.96
CA THR A 166 -22.04 17.92 -22.62
C THR A 166 -22.31 18.71 -23.89
N SER A 167 -23.39 18.34 -24.57
CA SER A 167 -24.02 19.16 -25.59
C SER A 167 -24.30 20.53 -24.99
N ARG A 168 -23.51 21.53 -25.38
CA ARG A 168 -23.81 22.94 -25.10
C ARG A 168 -25.12 23.27 -25.79
N GLU A 169 -26.19 23.41 -25.02
CA GLU A 169 -27.35 24.18 -25.46
C GLU A 169 -26.87 25.59 -25.82
N GLN A 170 -27.07 25.95 -27.09
CA GLN A 170 -26.91 27.31 -27.56
C GLN A 170 -27.96 28.18 -26.87
N VAL A 171 -27.52 29.04 -25.96
CA VAL A 171 -28.32 30.19 -25.54
C VAL A 171 -28.21 31.23 -26.66
N SER A 172 -29.27 31.36 -27.45
CA SER A 172 -29.45 32.48 -28.37
C SER A 172 -29.76 33.75 -27.58
N VAL A 173 -29.04 34.83 -27.89
CA VAL A 173 -29.36 36.22 -27.52
C VAL A 173 -30.22 36.82 -28.62
#